data_AF-A0A418ES51-F1
#
_entry.id   AF-A0A418ES51-F1
#
_cell.length_a   1.000
_cell.length_b   1.000
_cell.length_c   1.000
_cell.angle_alpha   90.00
_cell.angle_beta   90.00
_cell.angle_gamma   90.00
#
_symmetry.space_group_name_H-M   'P 1'
#
loop_
_entity.id
_entity.type
_entity.pdbx_description
1 polymer ?
#
loop_
_entity_poly.entity_id
_entity_poly.type
_entity_poly.pdbx_seq_one_letter_code
_entity_poly.pdbx_strand_id
1 'polypeptide(L)'
;MWQSTTTNVLFVPVDRKIPKIRMITRQHDTLLDKRIVVAIDSWPVDSRFPLGHYVKTLGVIGDKETETQVLLLEHDIPCQQFSDKVLKCLPPADWTITPENSKGRTDLRHLPVCSIDPPNCK
;
A
#
# COMPACT_ATOMS: atom_id res chain seq x y z
N MET A 1 -31.23 -1.56 -21.69
CA MET A 1 -29.90 -1.28 -22.28
C MET A 1 -29.43 0.04 -21.67
N TRP A 2 -28.73 0.01 -20.54
CA TRP A 2 -28.32 1.25 -19.86
C TRP A 2 -27.09 1.82 -20.55
N GLN A 3 -27.24 2.99 -21.18
CA GLN A 3 -26.11 3.73 -21.74
C GLN A 3 -25.41 4.45 -20.57
N SER A 4 -24.26 3.95 -20.13
CA SER A 4 -23.41 4.70 -19.17
C SER A 4 -22.78 5.87 -19.90
N THR A 5 -23.35 7.06 -19.73
CA THR A 5 -22.80 8.31 -20.23
C THR A 5 -21.46 8.59 -19.55
N THR A 6 -20.45 8.93 -20.35
CA THR A 6 -19.15 9.34 -19.84
C THR A 6 -19.27 10.74 -19.20
N THR A 7 -18.77 10.91 -17.98
CA THR A 7 -18.88 12.17 -17.22
C THR A 7 -17.50 12.71 -16.86
N ASN A 8 -17.36 14.04 -16.94
CA ASN A 8 -16.20 14.76 -16.44
C ASN A 8 -16.35 14.99 -14.94
N VAL A 9 -15.37 14.56 -14.15
CA VAL A 9 -15.40 14.64 -12.70
C VAL A 9 -14.10 15.25 -12.17
N LEU A 10 -14.15 15.81 -10.96
CA LEU A 10 -12.98 16.29 -10.25
C LEU A 10 -12.63 15.33 -9.12
N PHE A 11 -11.44 14.76 -9.19
CA PHE A 11 -10.83 14.04 -8.10
C PHE A 11 -10.20 15.04 -7.11
N VAL A 12 -10.43 14.82 -5.82
CA VAL A 12 -9.86 15.62 -4.73
C VAL A 12 -8.79 14.78 -4.03
N PRO A 13 -7.50 15.10 -4.19
CA PRO A 13 -6.41 14.38 -3.52
C PRO A 13 -6.49 14.50 -2.00
N VAL A 14 -5.87 13.55 -1.29
CA VAL A 14 -5.73 13.59 0.17
C VAL A 14 -4.72 14.64 0.59
N ASP A 15 -3.55 14.68 -0.06
CA ASP A 15 -2.60 15.78 0.10
C ASP A 15 -3.16 17.08 -0.49
N ARG A 16 -3.42 18.06 0.39
CA ARG A 16 -3.94 19.39 0.04
C ARG A 16 -2.97 20.22 -0.80
N LYS A 17 -1.70 19.83 -0.91
CA LYS A 17 -0.72 20.47 -1.78
C LYS A 17 -0.95 20.14 -3.25
N ILE A 18 -1.63 19.01 -3.54
CA ILE A 18 -1.94 18.58 -4.90
C ILE A 18 -3.27 19.22 -5.33
N PRO A 19 -3.33 19.88 -6.50
CA PRO A 19 -4.57 20.44 -7.02
C PRO A 19 -5.56 19.34 -7.38
N LYS A 20 -6.85 19.70 -7.47
CA LYS A 20 -7.88 18.78 -7.98
C LYS A 20 -7.53 18.31 -9.39
N ILE A 21 -7.77 17.04 -9.67
CA ILE A 21 -7.41 16.40 -10.94
C ILE A 21 -8.70 16.18 -11.73
N ARG A 22 -8.72 16.56 -13.00
CA ARG A 22 -9.85 16.27 -13.90
C ARG A 22 -9.70 14.85 -14.42
N MET A 23 -10.76 14.07 -14.28
CA MET A 23 -10.85 12.69 -14.76
C MET A 23 -12.14 12.50 -15.56
N ILE A 24 -12.09 11.60 -16.53
CA ILE A 24 -13.22 11.19 -17.34
C ILE A 24 -13.57 9.75 -16.98
N THR A 25 -14.80 9.48 -16.54
CA THR A 25 -15.21 8.12 -16.14
C THR A 25 -16.66 7.84 -16.49
N ARG A 26 -16.99 6.56 -16.70
CA ARG A 26 -18.36 6.05 -16.80
C ARG A 26 -18.85 5.42 -15.50
N GLN A 27 -17.96 5.29 -14.51
CA GLN A 27 -18.22 4.60 -13.24
C GLN A 27 -18.42 5.60 -12.09
N HIS A 28 -18.87 6.83 -12.38
CA HIS A 28 -19.04 7.88 -11.38
C HIS A 28 -19.72 7.37 -10.11
N ASP A 29 -20.91 6.77 -10.26
CA ASP A 29 -21.72 6.31 -9.13
C ASP A 29 -21.05 5.19 -8.33
N THR A 30 -20.24 4.35 -8.98
CA THR A 30 -19.49 3.28 -8.32
C THR A 30 -18.26 3.79 -7.57
N LEU A 31 -17.69 4.91 -8.01
CA LEU A 31 -16.48 5.52 -7.42
C LEU A 31 -16.80 6.55 -6.33
N LEU A 32 -18.05 7.02 -6.26
CA LEU A 32 -18.53 7.83 -5.15
C LEU A 32 -18.31 7.12 -3.81
N ASP A 33 -18.02 7.91 -2.79
CA ASP A 33 -17.79 7.48 -1.39
C ASP A 33 -16.69 6.43 -1.20
N LYS A 34 -15.74 6.36 -2.14
CA LYS A 34 -14.59 5.46 -2.09
C LYS A 34 -13.26 6.19 -2.19
N ARG A 35 -12.26 5.65 -1.52
CA ARG A 35 -10.85 6.01 -1.73
C ARG A 35 -10.38 5.37 -3.02
N ILE A 36 -9.90 6.18 -3.95
CA ILE A 36 -9.41 5.74 -5.26
C ILE A 36 -8.02 6.31 -5.50
N VAL A 37 -7.23 5.61 -6.31
CA VAL A 37 -5.94 6.06 -6.79
C VAL A 37 -6.11 6.61 -8.20
N VAL A 38 -5.62 7.83 -8.41
CA VAL A 38 -5.61 8.52 -9.71
C VAL A 38 -4.17 8.88 -10.04
N ALA A 39 -3.74 8.57 -11.27
CA ALA A 39 -2.45 9.00 -11.79
C ALA A 39 -2.63 10.26 -12.65
N ILE A 40 -1.71 11.22 -12.51
CA ILE A 40 -1.67 12.41 -13.35
C ILE A 40 -0.96 12.07 -14.67
N ASP A 41 -1.60 12.38 -15.79
CA ASP A 41 -1.07 12.10 -17.13
C ASP A 41 -0.38 13.31 -17.74
N SER A 42 -1.06 14.47 -17.71
CA SER A 42 -0.58 15.70 -18.33
C SER A 42 -1.25 16.92 -17.71
N TRP A 43 -0.63 18.09 -17.90
CA TRP A 43 -1.23 19.36 -17.52
C TRP A 43 -1.13 20.36 -18.68
N PRO A 44 -2.14 20.39 -19.57
CA PRO A 44 -2.20 21.35 -20.66
C PRO A 44 -2.22 22.80 -20.15
N VAL A 45 -1.54 23.72 -20.86
CA VAL A 45 -1.38 25.13 -20.45
C VAL A 45 -2.70 25.90 -20.38
N ASP A 46 -3.69 25.48 -21.16
CA ASP A 46 -5.05 26.03 -21.20
C ASP A 46 -5.97 25.42 -20.13
N SER A 47 -5.49 24.41 -19.40
CA SER A 47 -6.27 23.70 -18.39
C SER A 47 -5.97 24.17 -16.98
N ARG A 48 -7.03 24.61 -16.27
CA ARG A 48 -6.96 24.94 -14.84
C ARG A 48 -6.59 23.75 -13.95
N PHE A 49 -6.91 22.53 -14.36
CA PHE A 49 -6.68 21.31 -13.58
C PHE A 49 -5.86 20.31 -14.41
N PRO A 50 -4.92 19.56 -13.81
CA PRO A 50 -4.26 18.47 -14.50
C PRO A 50 -5.27 17.41 -14.94
N LEU A 51 -4.93 16.71 -16.02
CA LEU A 51 -5.66 15.54 -16.49
C LEU A 51 -5.07 14.29 -15.87
N GLY A 52 -5.93 13.37 -15.46
CA GLY A 52 -5.51 12.07 -14.94
C GLY A 52 -6.52 10.98 -15.19
N HIS A 53 -6.12 9.76 -14.89
CA HIS A 53 -6.93 8.57 -15.05
C HIS A 53 -7.03 7.75 -13.76
N TYR A 54 -8.13 7.01 -13.66
CA TYR A 54 -8.37 6.06 -12.58
C TYR A 54 -7.41 4.87 -12.68
N VAL A 55 -6.76 4.51 -11.57
CA VAL A 55 -5.89 3.34 -11.48
C VAL A 55 -6.60 2.19 -10.75
N LYS A 56 -7.02 2.42 -9.51
CA LYS A 56 -7.68 1.40 -8.68
C LYS A 56 -8.52 2.01 -7.56
N THR A 57 -9.44 1.22 -7.04
CA THR A 57 -10.22 1.52 -5.84
C THR A 57 -9.55 0.84 -4.65
N LEU A 58 -9.36 1.57 -3.56
CA LEU A 58 -8.83 1.04 -2.30
C LEU A 58 -9.96 0.50 -1.43
N GLY A 59 -11.05 1.25 -1.28
CA GLY A 59 -12.19 0.84 -0.47
C GLY A 59 -13.11 2.00 -0.12
N VAL A 60 -13.99 1.79 0.85
CA VAL A 60 -14.98 2.79 1.31
C VAL A 60 -14.31 3.82 2.19
N ILE A 61 -14.73 5.08 2.09
CA ILE A 61 -14.19 6.15 2.96
C ILE A 61 -14.55 5.87 4.43
N GLY A 62 -13.58 6.03 5.33
CA GLY A 62 -13.77 5.83 6.77
C GLY A 62 -13.62 4.38 7.25
N ASP A 63 -13.49 3.43 6.33
CA ASP A 63 -13.09 2.06 6.66
C ASP A 63 -11.62 2.03 7.11
N LYS A 64 -11.34 1.34 8.23
CA LYS A 64 -10.04 1.39 8.90
C LYS A 64 -8.92 0.86 8.01
N GLU A 65 -9.14 -0.28 7.38
CA GLU A 65 -8.19 -0.95 6.50
C GLU A 65 -7.91 -0.07 5.27
N THR A 66 -8.96 0.54 4.72
CA THR A 66 -8.85 1.47 3.58
C THR A 66 -8.03 2.72 3.93
N GLU A 67 -8.33 3.40 5.03
CA GLU A 67 -7.60 4.60 5.44
C GLU A 67 -6.14 4.29 5.81
N THR A 68 -5.89 3.09 6.37
CA THR A 68 -4.51 2.62 6.60
C THR A 68 -3.76 2.46 5.28
N GLN A 69 -4.37 1.86 4.25
CA GLN A 69 -3.74 1.74 2.94
C GLN A 69 -3.49 3.10 2.28
N VAL A 70 -4.42 4.05 2.40
CA VAL A 70 -4.24 5.42 1.91
C VAL A 70 -3.00 6.05 2.56
N LEU A 71 -2.89 5.97 3.89
CA LEU A 71 -1.78 6.56 4.63
C LEU A 71 -0.42 6.00 4.16
N LEU A 72 -0.34 4.68 4.00
CA LEU A 72 0.87 3.99 3.55
C LEU A 72 1.26 4.41 2.13
N LEU A 73 0.29 4.52 1.22
CA LEU A 73 0.53 4.95 -0.16
C LEU A 73 0.98 6.41 -0.25
N GLU A 74 0.36 7.32 0.51
CA GLU A 74 0.73 8.75 0.51
C GLU A 74 2.16 8.98 1.02
N HIS A 75 2.67 8.09 1.86
CA HIS A 75 4.03 8.19 2.44
C HIS A 75 5.05 7.29 1.73
N ASP A 76 4.67 6.72 0.58
CA ASP A 76 5.50 5.81 -0.21
C ASP A 76 6.06 4.63 0.61
N ILE A 77 5.23 4.09 1.51
CA ILE A 77 5.58 2.94 2.35
C ILE A 77 5.13 1.66 1.63
N PRO A 78 6.06 0.81 1.17
CA PRO A 78 5.71 -0.41 0.46
C PRO A 78 5.08 -1.43 1.42
N CYS A 79 3.78 -1.71 1.23
CA CYS A 79 3.02 -2.67 2.03
C CYS A 79 2.63 -3.95 1.25
N GLN A 80 3.28 -4.20 0.13
CA GLN A 80 3.04 -5.36 -0.72
C GLN A 80 3.69 -6.61 -0.11
N GLN A 81 3.13 -7.78 -0.40
CA GLN A 81 3.76 -9.04 -0.01
C GLN A 81 5.13 -9.19 -0.69
N PHE A 82 6.08 -9.82 0.01
CA PHE A 82 7.38 -10.13 -0.56
C PHE A 82 7.21 -11.05 -1.78
N SER A 83 7.99 -10.78 -2.83
CA SER A 83 7.97 -11.62 -4.03
C SER A 83 8.45 -13.05 -3.75
N ASP A 84 7.99 -14.02 -4.57
CA ASP A 84 8.43 -15.42 -4.48
C ASP A 84 9.95 -15.57 -4.55
N LYS A 85 10.63 -14.70 -5.30
CA LYS A 85 12.09 -14.70 -5.39
C LYS A 85 12.73 -14.40 -4.04
N VAL A 86 12.18 -13.45 -3.28
CA VAL A 86 12.64 -13.10 -1.94
C VAL A 86 12.31 -14.22 -0.95
N LEU A 87 11.10 -14.77 -1.02
CA LEU A 87 10.67 -15.86 -0.14
C LEU A 87 11.51 -17.13 -0.32
N LYS A 88 11.98 -17.42 -1.54
CA LYS A 88 12.90 -18.54 -1.82
C LYS A 88 14.28 -18.41 -1.18
N CYS A 89 14.66 -17.22 -0.72
CA CYS A 89 15.91 -17.01 0.02
C CYS A 89 15.79 -17.34 1.51
N LEU A 90 14.59 -17.61 2.01
CA LEU A 90 14.39 -18.00 3.41
C LEU A 90 14.98 -19.39 3.66
N PRO A 91 15.51 -19.64 4.86
CA PRO A 91 15.84 -21.00 5.28
C PRO A 91 14.57 -21.87 5.29
N PRO A 92 14.73 -23.21 5.27
CA PRO A 92 13.58 -24.10 5.39
C PRO A 92 12.86 -23.89 6.72
N ALA A 93 11.56 -24.18 6.76
CA ALA A 93 10.71 -23.87 7.91
C ALA A 93 11.07 -24.66 9.19
N ASP A 94 11.76 -25.80 9.04
CA ASP A 94 12.25 -26.68 10.09
C ASP A 94 13.70 -26.39 10.49
N TRP A 95 14.18 -25.16 10.24
CA TRP A 95 15.55 -24.77 10.58
C TRP A 95 15.85 -24.96 12.06
N THR A 96 16.94 -25.67 12.35
CA THR A 96 17.44 -25.90 13.70
C THR A 96 18.96 -25.69 13.76
N ILE A 97 19.47 -25.45 14.97
CA ILE A 97 20.91 -25.36 15.19
C ILE A 97 21.54 -26.75 15.09
N THR A 98 22.63 -26.86 14.32
CA THR A 98 23.41 -28.09 14.15
C THR A 98 24.89 -27.82 14.43
N PRO A 99 25.71 -28.82 14.78
CA PRO A 99 27.15 -28.63 14.99
C PRO A 99 27.85 -27.96 13.81
N GLU A 100 27.38 -28.23 12.58
CA GLU A 100 27.92 -27.69 11.34
C GLU A 100 27.60 -26.19 11.19
N ASN A 101 26.34 -25.79 11.41
CA ASN A 101 25.92 -24.38 11.27
C ASN A 101 26.32 -23.51 12.47
N SER A 102 26.73 -24.13 13.59
CA SER A 102 27.27 -23.47 14.76
C SER A 102 28.81 -23.43 14.82
N LYS A 103 29.51 -23.98 13.83
CA LYS A 103 30.98 -24.05 13.85
C LYS A 103 31.59 -22.65 13.98
N GLY A 104 32.45 -22.47 14.98
CA GLY A 104 33.10 -21.19 15.27
C GLY A 104 32.27 -20.19 16.08
N ARG A 105 31.03 -20.54 16.48
CA ARG A 105 30.22 -19.74 17.42
C ARG A 105 30.50 -20.15 18.85
N THR A 106 30.55 -19.20 19.77
CA THR A 106 30.67 -19.45 21.22
C THR A 106 29.32 -19.86 21.81
N ASP A 107 29.30 -20.91 22.62
CA ASP A 107 28.10 -21.37 23.32
C ASP A 107 27.88 -20.61 24.64
N LEU A 108 26.85 -19.75 24.66
CA LEU A 108 26.46 -18.96 25.82
C LEU A 108 25.13 -19.42 26.45
N ARG A 109 24.60 -20.59 26.06
CA ARG A 109 23.31 -21.10 26.56
C ARG A 109 23.30 -21.39 28.07
N HIS A 110 24.47 -21.40 28.71
CA HIS A 110 24.64 -21.54 30.16
C HIS A 110 24.39 -20.24 30.94
N LEU A 111 24.27 -19.10 30.27
CA LEU A 111 24.06 -17.80 30.91
C LEU A 111 22.57 -17.54 31.19
N PRO A 112 22.23 -16.91 32.33
CA PRO A 112 20.86 -16.50 32.62
C PRO A 112 20.50 -15.25 31.82
N VAL A 113 19.96 -15.44 30.62
CA VAL A 113 19.47 -14.36 29.75
C VAL A 113 17.95 -14.30 29.80
N CYS A 114 17.38 -13.09 29.89
CA CYS A 114 15.94 -12.85 29.75
C CYS A 114 15.69 -11.71 28.76
N SER A 115 14.55 -11.77 28.05
CA SER A 115 13.98 -10.64 27.32
C SER A 115 12.82 -10.06 28.12
N ILE A 116 12.61 -8.75 28.01
CA ILE A 116 11.47 -8.05 28.64
C ILE A 116 10.74 -7.34 27.52
N ASP A 117 9.66 -7.97 27.07
CA ASP A 117 8.93 -7.57 25.87
C ASP A 117 7.54 -7.00 26.22
N PRO A 118 7.01 -6.07 25.41
CA PRO A 118 5.63 -5.61 25.54
C PRO A 118 4.61 -6.75 25.31
N PRO A 119 3.37 -6.61 25.81
CA PRO A 119 2.29 -7.54 25.50
C PRO A 119 2.12 -7.74 23.98
N ASN A 120 1.96 -9.00 23.55
CA ASN A 120 1.77 -9.42 22.15
C ASN A 120 2.95 -9.20 21.19
N CYS A 121 4.19 -9.13 21.68
CA CYS A 121 5.38 -9.23 20.81
C CYS A 121 5.42 -10.60 20.09
N LYS A 122 5.77 -10.61 18.79
CA LYS A 122 5.88 -11.82 17.94
C LYS A 122 7.18 -11.78 17.14
#